data_AF-A0A1X0NPV1-F1
#
_entry.id   AF-A0A1X0NPV1-F1
#
_cell.length_a   1.000
_cell.length_b   1.000
_cell.length_c   1.000
_cell.angle_alpha   90.00
_cell.angle_beta   90.00
_cell.angle_gamma   90.00
#
_symmetry.space_group_name_H-M   'P 1'
#
loop_
_entity.id
_entity.type
_entity.pdbx_description
1 polymer ?
#
loop_
_entity_poly.entity_id
_entity_poly.type
_entity_poly.pdbx_seq_one_letter_code
_entity_poly.pdbx_strand_id
1 'polypeptide(L)'
;MDSNTKLSILCLGTGKGASMVYDGNCSPGYVLYADDRPIILFGAGYGVTRQCLRYCGVIPSNIFLFSNRSHMSAELPVIIAVESRKARRLRIITGEKVMTQIKLHRLSEVHSRIDINGDGGSIFCDFVALPDLTVHAAVEATVTQSLSYHLPDTTAGVSLVVFHTPATDASNGVILLHHGVPVLALTGDCAYSAEKHQEILRMAPVVILDGRQKSSRDHASFADIIDTVERCEVAPQRVFIGQYGLPLEAPPVVRGGAVAPIVEGAVVSLGEHPSLKDVNDLRLFLPSSTCSYSQNVTTDVTFDYQPKKIFIIDNDSPDIPPSLLMVHQYRNIAQVKKRISEMLHIRPVGGLFCFDTGQRLRSVAQLTHGMRVVATRVGGRPFVRKISKMYKPPCGTIVESKTLNETNLSIALDSYMHRAYQILGETLGSVGFTTNTSVKKTQNSLTDNLKTNTGADVEVVMNIPNNESHIVMDSSSLITAELSPETSSLEPPDETQYEISSTSGVLSTGTSGYSLKFTTLRS
;
A
#
# COMPACT_ATOMS: atom_id res chain seq x y z
N MET A 1 -7.05 -34.60 13.22
CA MET A 1 -6.65 -33.29 12.67
C MET A 1 -7.92 -32.50 12.54
N ASP A 2 -8.02 -31.37 13.23
CA ASP A 2 -9.22 -30.54 13.23
C ASP A 2 -9.38 -29.89 11.87
N SER A 3 -10.22 -30.49 11.02
CA SER A 3 -10.49 -30.08 9.64
C SER A 3 -11.26 -28.76 9.52
N ASN A 4 -11.20 -27.90 10.53
CA ASN A 4 -12.07 -26.73 10.63
C ASN A 4 -11.32 -25.43 10.95
N THR A 5 -10.00 -25.41 10.76
CA THR A 5 -9.24 -24.15 10.87
C THR A 5 -9.76 -23.15 9.85
N LYS A 6 -10.25 -22.02 10.35
CA LYS A 6 -10.79 -20.94 9.53
C LYS A 6 -9.65 -20.01 9.14
N LEU A 7 -9.38 -19.94 7.84
CA LEU A 7 -8.43 -18.97 7.30
C LEU A 7 -9.14 -17.69 6.88
N SER A 8 -8.48 -16.56 7.07
CA SER A 8 -8.93 -15.27 6.53
C SER A 8 -7.75 -14.33 6.28
N ILE A 9 -7.90 -13.38 5.36
CA ILE A 9 -6.89 -12.36 5.09
C ILE A 9 -7.43 -10.97 5.42
N LEU A 10 -6.67 -10.23 6.22
CA LEU A 10 -6.94 -8.84 6.59
C LEU A 10 -6.10 -7.92 5.70
N CYS A 11 -6.75 -6.95 5.05
CA CYS A 11 -6.06 -5.88 4.33
C CYS A 11 -5.64 -4.76 5.29
N LEU A 12 -4.34 -4.51 5.38
CA LEU A 12 -3.77 -3.41 6.16
C LEU A 12 -3.79 -2.10 5.37
N GLY A 13 -3.50 -2.13 4.07
CA GLY A 13 -3.40 -0.93 3.25
C GLY A 13 -3.39 -1.21 1.76
N THR A 14 -3.61 -0.17 0.98
CA THR A 14 -3.70 -0.23 -0.50
C THR A 14 -2.88 0.86 -1.17
N GLY A 15 -2.03 1.57 -0.42
CA GLY A 15 -1.32 2.77 -0.85
C GLY A 15 -0.33 2.56 -2.00
N LYS A 16 0.18 3.66 -2.53
CA LYS A 16 1.32 3.74 -3.48
C LYS A 16 2.63 3.94 -2.71
N GLY A 17 3.74 4.00 -3.45
CA GLY A 17 5.06 4.43 -2.97
C GLY A 17 5.03 5.62 -2.01
N ALA A 18 4.29 6.66 -2.39
CA ALA A 18 4.25 7.94 -1.70
C ALA A 18 3.06 8.10 -0.72
N SER A 19 2.07 7.21 -0.78
CA SER A 19 0.77 7.43 -0.12
C SER A 19 0.84 7.55 1.40
N MET A 20 1.73 6.80 2.04
CA MET A 20 1.86 6.90 3.50
C MET A 20 2.51 8.22 3.90
N VAL A 21 3.45 8.73 3.10
CA VAL A 21 4.24 9.92 3.40
C VAL A 21 3.40 11.18 3.23
N TYR A 22 2.66 11.29 2.13
CA TYR A 22 1.91 12.52 1.81
C TYR A 22 0.45 12.46 2.24
N ASP A 23 -0.17 11.29 2.21
CA ASP A 23 -1.61 11.14 2.42
C ASP A 23 -1.95 10.37 3.72
N GLY A 24 -0.93 9.84 4.41
CA GLY A 24 -1.11 9.00 5.59
C GLY A 24 -1.75 7.63 5.32
N ASN A 25 -1.85 7.22 4.04
CA ASN A 25 -2.45 5.95 3.65
C ASN A 25 -1.39 4.84 3.63
N CYS A 26 -1.61 3.79 4.42
CA CYS A 26 -0.70 2.65 4.54
C CYS A 26 -0.39 2.04 3.17
N SER A 27 0.90 1.72 2.95
CA SER A 27 1.34 0.93 1.81
C SER A 27 0.63 -0.44 1.76
N PRO A 28 0.68 -1.15 0.62
CA PRO A 28 0.08 -2.46 0.51
C PRO A 28 0.61 -3.41 1.58
N GLY A 29 -0.32 -4.05 2.29
CA GLY A 29 0.02 -4.99 3.33
C GLY A 29 -1.17 -5.85 3.69
N TYR A 30 -0.92 -7.13 3.98
CA TYR A 30 -1.97 -8.08 4.32
C TYR A 30 -1.54 -8.98 5.47
N VAL A 31 -2.47 -9.45 6.29
CA VAL A 31 -2.18 -10.43 7.35
C VAL A 31 -3.09 -11.62 7.18
N LEU A 32 -2.50 -12.81 7.10
CA LEU A 32 -3.26 -14.05 7.15
C LEU A 32 -3.52 -14.43 8.60
N TYR A 33 -4.76 -14.82 8.86
CA TYR A 33 -5.23 -15.36 10.12
C TYR A 33 -5.59 -16.83 9.97
N ALA A 34 -5.30 -17.60 11.01
CA ALA A 34 -5.82 -18.94 11.24
C ALA A 34 -6.46 -18.98 12.63
N ASP A 35 -7.77 -19.23 12.70
CA ASP A 35 -8.53 -19.26 13.97
C ASP A 35 -8.27 -18.03 14.86
N ASP A 36 -8.41 -16.83 14.27
CA ASP A 36 -8.17 -15.52 14.89
C ASP A 36 -6.71 -15.23 15.31
N ARG A 37 -5.75 -16.08 14.94
CA ARG A 37 -4.32 -15.84 15.16
C ARG A 37 -3.61 -15.35 13.90
N PRO A 38 -2.89 -14.22 13.93
CA PRO A 38 -2.16 -13.73 12.77
C PRO A 38 -0.88 -14.57 12.57
N ILE A 39 -0.76 -15.25 11.43
CA ILE A 39 0.29 -16.24 11.18
C ILE A 39 1.39 -15.76 10.23
N ILE A 40 1.06 -14.88 9.27
CA ILE A 40 2.03 -14.27 8.36
C ILE A 40 1.59 -12.87 7.94
N LEU A 41 2.55 -11.95 7.87
CA LEU A 41 2.41 -10.61 7.32
C LEU A 41 2.97 -10.58 5.89
N PHE A 42 2.18 -10.12 4.92
CA PHE A 42 2.62 -9.89 3.54
C PHE A 42 2.88 -8.41 3.31
N GLY A 43 4.12 -8.05 3.03
CA GLY A 43 4.60 -6.68 2.88
C GLY A 43 5.07 -6.06 4.20
N ALA A 44 6.04 -5.15 4.10
CA ALA A 44 6.60 -4.34 5.17
C ALA A 44 6.92 -2.92 4.66
N GLY A 45 6.01 -2.36 3.85
CA GLY A 45 6.10 -1.00 3.35
C GLY A 45 5.78 0.07 4.40
N TYR A 46 5.77 1.33 3.98
CA TYR A 46 5.46 2.46 4.86
C TYR A 46 4.07 2.35 5.50
N GLY A 47 4.02 2.47 6.82
CA GLY A 47 2.81 2.40 7.63
C GLY A 47 2.32 0.99 7.96
N VAL A 48 2.88 -0.05 7.32
CA VAL A 48 2.42 -1.43 7.49
C VAL A 48 2.61 -1.92 8.92
N THR A 49 3.74 -1.61 9.55
CA THR A 49 4.02 -1.99 10.96
C THR A 49 2.97 -1.39 11.90
N ARG A 50 2.73 -0.08 11.76
CA ARG A 50 1.73 0.63 12.57
C ARG A 50 0.35 0.02 12.40
N GLN A 51 -0.04 -0.28 11.16
CA GLN A 51 -1.36 -0.81 10.86
C GLN A 51 -1.53 -2.27 11.31
N CYS A 52 -0.47 -3.07 11.18
CA CYS A 52 -0.42 -4.44 11.69
C CYS A 52 -0.57 -4.44 13.21
N LEU A 53 0.21 -3.63 13.95
CA LEU A 53 0.06 -3.49 15.41
C LEU A 53 -1.34 -2.99 15.80
N ARG A 54 -1.92 -2.08 15.03
CA ARG A 54 -3.26 -1.54 15.29
C ARG A 54 -4.35 -2.61 15.19
N TYR A 55 -4.32 -3.47 14.18
CA TYR A 55 -5.35 -4.49 13.98
C TYR A 55 -5.06 -5.82 14.67
N CYS A 56 -3.80 -6.21 14.73
CA CYS A 56 -3.36 -7.53 15.17
C CYS A 56 -2.81 -7.50 16.61
N GLY A 57 -2.42 -6.34 17.12
CA GLY A 57 -1.71 -6.20 18.40
C GLY A 57 -0.25 -6.65 18.38
N VAL A 58 0.17 -7.36 17.33
CA VAL A 58 1.48 -7.99 17.19
C VAL A 58 1.87 -8.10 15.71
N ILE A 59 3.16 -8.01 15.41
CA ILE A 59 3.70 -8.38 14.08
C ILE A 59 3.87 -9.91 14.06
N PRO A 60 3.29 -10.64 13.09
CA PRO A 60 3.54 -12.07 12.91
C PRO A 60 5.02 -12.41 12.82
N SER A 61 5.42 -13.58 13.33
CA SER A 61 6.83 -14.01 13.26
C SER A 61 7.26 -14.32 11.82
N ASN A 62 6.32 -14.67 10.93
CA ASN A 62 6.60 -14.85 9.50
C ASN A 62 6.24 -13.56 8.74
N ILE A 63 7.15 -13.07 7.90
CA ILE A 63 6.95 -11.90 7.05
C ILE A 63 7.32 -12.28 5.62
N PHE A 64 6.36 -12.22 4.70
CA PHE A 64 6.59 -12.38 3.27
C PHE A 64 6.79 -11.03 2.60
N LEU A 65 7.80 -10.90 1.74
CA LEU A 65 8.07 -9.68 0.97
C LEU A 65 7.88 -9.91 -0.52
N PHE A 66 7.15 -9.02 -1.18
CA PHE A 66 6.90 -9.12 -2.63
C PHE A 66 8.06 -8.57 -3.48
N SER A 67 8.68 -7.47 -3.05
CA SER A 67 9.78 -6.81 -3.77
C SER A 67 10.65 -5.98 -2.82
N ASN A 68 11.75 -5.42 -3.33
CA ASN A 68 12.61 -4.48 -2.58
C ASN A 68 12.13 -3.01 -2.63
N ARG A 69 11.03 -2.73 -3.35
CA ARG A 69 10.51 -1.36 -3.46
C ARG A 69 10.02 -0.86 -2.10
N SER A 70 10.13 0.44 -1.86
CA SER A 70 9.92 0.99 -0.52
C SER A 70 8.50 0.79 0.02
N HIS A 71 7.46 0.79 -0.82
CA HIS A 71 6.10 0.44 -0.40
C HIS A 71 5.89 -1.05 -0.10
N MET A 72 6.90 -1.90 -0.31
CA MET A 72 6.84 -3.33 -0.01
C MET A 72 7.78 -3.73 1.13
N SER A 73 8.86 -2.99 1.39
CA SER A 73 9.89 -3.46 2.33
C SER A 73 10.60 -2.38 3.16
N ALA A 74 10.22 -1.10 3.06
CA ALA A 74 10.96 -0.01 3.69
C ALA A 74 11.04 -0.10 5.23
N GLU A 75 10.03 -0.64 5.89
CA GLU A 75 10.02 -0.73 7.36
C GLU A 75 10.74 -1.98 7.88
N LEU A 76 11.17 -2.88 7.00
CA LEU A 76 11.81 -4.15 7.38
C LEU A 76 13.01 -4.00 8.34
N PRO A 77 13.99 -3.10 8.11
CA PRO A 77 15.13 -2.94 9.02
C PRO A 77 14.70 -2.58 10.44
N VAL A 78 13.71 -1.69 10.56
CA VAL A 78 13.16 -1.25 11.84
C VAL A 78 12.41 -2.38 12.53
N ILE A 79 11.59 -3.14 11.79
CA ILE A 79 10.87 -4.30 12.34
C ILE A 79 11.87 -5.30 12.92
N ILE A 80 12.93 -5.66 12.17
CA ILE A 80 13.95 -6.60 12.66
C ILE A 80 14.66 -6.06 13.90
N ALA A 81 15.10 -4.79 13.88
CA ALA A 81 15.81 -4.19 15.01
C ALA A 81 14.95 -4.10 16.29
N VAL A 82 13.65 -3.83 16.16
CA VAL A 82 12.74 -3.72 17.31
C VAL A 82 12.34 -5.09 17.86
N GLU A 83 11.97 -6.03 16.99
CA GLU A 83 11.50 -7.35 17.42
C GLU A 83 12.64 -8.24 17.96
N SER A 84 13.85 -8.11 17.41
CA SER A 84 15.05 -8.78 17.94
C SER A 84 15.36 -8.38 19.38
N ARG A 85 15.20 -7.10 19.75
CA ARG A 85 15.36 -6.60 21.12
C ARG A 85 14.30 -7.16 22.08
N LYS A 86 13.18 -7.65 21.56
CA LYS A 86 12.14 -8.37 22.32
C LYS A 86 12.38 -9.87 22.37
N ALA A 87 13.57 -10.34 21.97
CA ALA A 87 13.92 -11.74 21.81
C ALA A 87 12.95 -12.53 20.91
N ARG A 88 12.29 -11.84 19.96
CA ARG A 88 11.44 -12.46 18.95
C ARG A 88 12.25 -12.72 17.70
N ARG A 89 12.39 -14.00 17.36
CA ARG A 89 13.01 -14.42 16.09
C ARG A 89 11.99 -14.30 14.97
N LEU A 90 12.29 -13.43 14.01
CA LEU A 90 11.46 -13.26 12.80
C LEU A 90 11.93 -14.19 11.70
N ARG A 91 11.05 -14.49 10.76
CA ARG A 91 11.36 -15.20 9.52
C ARG A 91 10.96 -14.36 8.34
N ILE A 92 11.94 -13.94 7.56
CA ILE A 92 11.78 -13.14 6.36
C ILE A 92 11.78 -14.09 5.17
N ILE A 93 10.64 -14.19 4.51
CA ILE A 93 10.38 -15.11 3.41
C ILE A 93 10.20 -14.29 2.14
N THR A 94 10.91 -14.65 1.08
CA THR A 94 10.65 -14.12 -0.25
C THR A 94 11.35 -15.01 -1.28
N GLY A 95 11.19 -14.72 -2.55
CA GLY A 95 11.92 -15.43 -3.60
C GLY A 95 13.39 -14.99 -3.70
N GLU A 96 14.23 -15.86 -4.27
CA GLU A 96 15.70 -15.72 -4.28
C GLU A 96 16.22 -14.38 -4.79
N LYS A 97 15.69 -13.89 -5.92
CA LYS A 97 16.12 -12.60 -6.49
C LYS A 97 15.78 -11.43 -5.58
N VAL A 98 14.57 -11.42 -5.02
CA VAL A 98 14.13 -10.38 -4.09
C VAL A 98 14.93 -10.44 -2.78
N MET A 99 15.20 -11.65 -2.27
CA MET A 99 16.02 -11.84 -1.07
C MET A 99 17.41 -11.24 -1.23
N THR A 100 18.04 -11.48 -2.38
CA THR A 100 19.36 -10.93 -2.71
C THR A 100 19.34 -9.40 -2.66
N GLN A 101 18.33 -8.76 -3.27
CA GLN A 101 18.16 -7.31 -3.27
C GLN A 101 17.89 -6.73 -1.88
N ILE A 102 17.09 -7.42 -1.07
CA ILE A 102 16.80 -7.03 0.33
C ILE A 102 18.09 -7.05 1.15
N LYS A 103 18.87 -8.14 1.07
CA LYS A 103 20.13 -8.27 1.81
C LYS A 103 21.14 -7.20 1.39
N LEU A 104 21.31 -6.99 0.08
CA LEU A 104 22.31 -6.08 -0.47
C LEU A 104 21.96 -4.61 -0.21
N HIS A 105 20.70 -4.22 -0.42
CA HIS A 105 20.33 -2.80 -0.41
C HIS A 105 19.52 -2.41 0.83
N ARG A 106 18.46 -3.16 1.16
CA ARG A 106 17.52 -2.77 2.22
C ARG A 106 18.09 -2.91 3.62
N LEU A 107 18.86 -3.97 3.85
CA LEU A 107 19.42 -4.29 5.15
C LEU A 107 20.85 -3.78 5.35
N SER A 108 21.37 -3.00 4.40
CA SER A 108 22.73 -2.44 4.46
C SER A 108 22.96 -1.62 5.75
N GLU A 109 21.98 -0.82 6.19
CA GLU A 109 22.07 0.00 7.40
C GLU A 109 22.07 -0.79 8.71
N VAL A 110 21.52 -2.01 8.70
CA VAL A 110 21.45 -2.89 9.88
C VAL A 110 22.44 -4.05 9.79
N HIS A 111 23.26 -4.10 8.73
CA HIS A 111 24.22 -5.17 8.47
C HIS A 111 25.26 -5.31 9.60
N SER A 112 25.67 -4.20 10.22
CA SER A 112 26.61 -4.25 11.36
C SER A 112 26.00 -4.84 12.64
N ARG A 113 24.67 -4.95 12.71
CA ARG A 113 23.92 -5.44 13.89
C ARG A 113 23.34 -6.83 13.69
N ILE A 114 23.23 -7.27 12.43
CA ILE A 114 22.63 -8.53 12.05
C ILE A 114 23.68 -9.30 11.27
N ASP A 115 24.08 -10.46 11.76
CA ASP A 115 24.87 -11.36 10.93
C ASP A 115 23.97 -11.89 9.80
N ILE A 116 24.12 -11.32 8.59
CA ILE A 116 23.33 -11.67 7.40
C ILE A 116 23.96 -12.86 6.64
N ASN A 117 25.25 -13.12 6.89
CA ASN A 117 26.08 -14.05 6.12
C ASN A 117 26.48 -15.30 6.91
N GLY A 118 26.26 -15.34 8.23
CA GLY A 118 26.58 -16.49 9.05
C GLY A 118 25.80 -17.74 8.65
N ASP A 119 26.52 -18.77 8.20
CA ASP A 119 26.00 -20.12 7.96
C ASP A 119 25.38 -20.74 9.23
N GLY A 120 25.74 -20.22 10.40
CA GLY A 120 25.14 -20.54 11.69
C GLY A 120 23.99 -19.59 12.03
N GLY A 121 22.88 -19.69 11.28
CA GLY A 121 21.59 -19.01 11.47
C GLY A 121 21.58 -17.78 12.39
N SER A 122 21.44 -16.59 11.80
CA SER A 122 21.35 -15.32 12.54
C SER A 122 20.46 -15.44 13.78
N ILE A 123 20.98 -15.04 14.93
CA ILE A 123 20.27 -15.11 16.22
C ILE A 123 18.96 -14.32 16.17
N PHE A 124 18.87 -13.32 15.27
CA PHE A 124 17.79 -12.35 15.23
C PHE A 124 16.69 -12.67 14.20
N CYS A 125 17.04 -13.25 13.05
CA CYS A 125 16.08 -13.56 12.01
C CYS A 125 16.50 -14.69 11.07
N ASP A 126 15.52 -15.47 10.62
CA ASP A 126 15.69 -16.46 9.56
C ASP A 126 15.43 -15.79 8.20
N PHE A 127 16.35 -15.93 7.26
CA PHE A 127 16.12 -15.55 5.87
C PHE A 127 15.83 -16.79 5.05
N VAL A 128 14.60 -16.90 4.54
CA VAL A 128 14.15 -18.01 3.70
C VAL A 128 13.96 -17.51 2.27
N ALA A 129 14.95 -17.83 1.43
CA ALA A 129 14.88 -17.61 -0.01
C ALA A 129 14.19 -18.82 -0.67
N LEU A 130 13.08 -18.59 -1.35
CA LEU A 130 12.33 -19.62 -2.07
C LEU A 130 12.65 -19.54 -3.58
N PRO A 131 12.63 -20.68 -4.30
CA PRO A 131 12.85 -20.68 -5.74
C PRO A 131 11.86 -19.76 -6.47
N ASP A 132 12.36 -18.90 -7.36
CA ASP A 132 11.54 -18.03 -8.20
C ASP A 132 10.96 -18.83 -9.38
N LEU A 133 9.75 -19.37 -9.24
CA LEU A 133 9.10 -20.16 -10.29
C LEU A 133 8.44 -19.26 -11.35
N THR A 134 8.30 -19.79 -12.57
CA THR A 134 7.35 -19.20 -13.53
C THR A 134 5.92 -19.41 -13.04
N VAL A 135 4.98 -18.61 -13.53
CA VAL A 135 3.55 -18.73 -13.19
C VAL A 135 3.05 -20.16 -13.48
N HIS A 136 3.37 -20.70 -14.65
CA HIS A 136 3.07 -22.08 -15.02
C HIS A 136 3.71 -23.12 -14.07
N ALA A 137 5.02 -23.01 -13.80
CA ALA A 137 5.71 -23.95 -12.92
C ALA A 137 5.19 -23.89 -11.47
N ALA A 138 4.72 -22.72 -11.01
CA ALA A 138 4.08 -22.59 -9.71
C ALA A 138 2.74 -23.33 -9.63
N VAL A 139 1.96 -23.32 -10.72
CA VAL A 139 0.73 -24.14 -10.82
C VAL A 139 1.09 -25.62 -10.72
N GLU A 140 2.09 -26.10 -11.47
CA GLU A 140 2.53 -27.50 -11.39
C GLU A 140 3.08 -27.88 -10.00
N ALA A 141 3.83 -26.97 -9.36
CA ALA A 141 4.34 -27.15 -8.00
C ALA A 141 3.21 -27.27 -6.96
N THR A 142 2.08 -26.60 -7.17
CA THR A 142 0.92 -26.75 -6.27
C THR A 142 0.30 -28.14 -6.37
N VAL A 143 0.27 -28.72 -7.58
CA VAL A 143 -0.28 -30.07 -7.82
C VAL A 143 0.64 -31.15 -7.26
N THR A 144 1.95 -31.01 -7.45
CA THR A 144 2.95 -32.00 -7.02
C THR A 144 3.40 -31.84 -5.58
N GLN A 145 3.15 -30.67 -4.97
CA GLN A 145 3.60 -30.25 -3.64
C GLN A 145 5.12 -30.27 -3.44
N SER A 146 5.90 -30.47 -4.50
CA SER A 146 7.35 -30.73 -4.45
C SER A 146 8.20 -29.51 -4.06
N LEU A 147 7.64 -28.30 -4.16
CA LEU A 147 8.35 -27.04 -3.92
C LEU A 147 7.62 -26.09 -2.96
N SER A 148 6.66 -26.61 -2.18
CA SER A 148 5.94 -25.79 -1.22
C SER A 148 6.73 -25.60 0.07
N TYR A 149 6.79 -24.36 0.56
CA TYR A 149 7.39 -24.03 1.84
C TYR A 149 6.34 -24.07 2.94
N HIS A 150 6.42 -25.05 3.83
CA HIS A 150 5.53 -25.14 4.99
C HIS A 150 5.89 -24.09 6.03
N LEU A 151 4.90 -23.28 6.43
CA LEU A 151 5.09 -22.32 7.51
C LEU A 151 5.27 -23.08 8.83
N PRO A 152 6.45 -23.00 9.47
CA PRO A 152 6.66 -23.66 10.74
C PRO A 152 5.84 -22.97 11.83
N ASP A 153 5.67 -23.65 12.96
CA ASP A 153 4.92 -23.17 14.11
C ASP A 153 3.43 -22.90 13.83
N THR A 154 2.92 -23.40 12.69
CA THR A 154 1.49 -23.35 12.37
C THR A 154 0.91 -24.77 12.38
N THR A 155 -0.05 -25.03 13.27
CA THR A 155 -0.87 -26.26 13.22
C THR A 155 -1.88 -26.24 12.08
N ALA A 156 -2.01 -25.09 11.41
CA ALA A 156 -2.96 -24.82 10.34
C ALA A 156 -2.59 -25.46 8.99
N GLY A 157 -1.45 -26.16 8.87
CA GLY A 157 -1.09 -26.83 7.61
C GLY A 157 -0.95 -25.87 6.42
N VAL A 158 -0.46 -24.64 6.67
CA VAL A 158 -0.28 -23.62 5.63
C VAL A 158 1.08 -23.78 4.96
N SER A 159 1.11 -23.75 3.63
CA SER A 159 2.34 -23.65 2.85
C SER A 159 2.28 -22.58 1.77
N LEU A 160 3.44 -22.19 1.27
CA LEU A 160 3.63 -21.12 0.30
C LEU A 160 4.31 -21.66 -0.96
N VAL A 161 3.88 -21.20 -2.12
CA VAL A 161 4.59 -21.36 -3.40
C VAL A 161 4.81 -19.98 -4.00
N VAL A 162 6.06 -19.65 -4.33
CA VAL A 162 6.43 -18.34 -4.87
C VAL A 162 6.50 -18.40 -6.38
N PHE A 163 6.04 -17.35 -7.05
CA PHE A 163 6.16 -17.20 -8.50
C PHE A 163 6.62 -15.80 -8.85
N HIS A 164 7.31 -15.68 -9.97
CA HIS A 164 7.77 -14.40 -10.49
C HIS A 164 6.60 -13.60 -11.07
N THR A 165 6.50 -12.32 -10.72
CA THR A 165 5.57 -11.37 -11.33
C THR A 165 6.29 -10.39 -12.25
N PRO A 166 5.73 -10.08 -13.42
CA PRO A 166 6.34 -9.12 -14.34
C PRO A 166 6.34 -7.72 -13.71
N ALA A 167 7.51 -7.12 -13.50
CA ALA A 167 7.69 -5.74 -13.08
C ALA A 167 9.08 -5.26 -13.53
N THR A 168 9.35 -3.95 -13.46
CA THR A 168 10.70 -3.43 -13.78
C THR A 168 11.77 -3.93 -12.80
N ASP A 169 11.44 -3.98 -11.51
CA ASP A 169 12.27 -4.54 -10.46
C ASP A 169 11.92 -6.01 -10.18
N ALA A 170 12.81 -6.73 -9.49
CA ALA A 170 12.50 -8.07 -9.00
C ALA A 170 11.26 -8.02 -8.09
N SER A 171 10.20 -8.69 -8.55
CA SER A 171 8.90 -8.80 -7.89
C SER A 171 8.40 -10.24 -7.97
N ASN A 172 7.76 -10.67 -6.90
CA ASN A 172 7.22 -12.00 -6.74
C ASN A 172 5.77 -11.93 -6.28
N GLY A 173 4.98 -12.90 -6.72
CA GLY A 173 3.71 -13.28 -6.14
C GLY A 173 3.83 -14.54 -5.29
N VAL A 174 2.76 -14.88 -4.59
CA VAL A 174 2.68 -16.07 -3.73
C VAL A 174 1.31 -16.72 -3.83
N ILE A 175 1.32 -18.05 -3.89
CA ILE A 175 0.15 -18.92 -3.75
C ILE A 175 0.18 -19.47 -2.33
N LEU A 176 -0.93 -19.30 -1.62
CA LEU A 176 -1.16 -19.88 -0.31
C LEU A 176 -1.90 -21.20 -0.45
N LEU A 177 -1.34 -22.25 0.14
CA LEU A 177 -1.99 -23.55 0.23
C LEU A 177 -2.42 -23.83 1.66
N HIS A 178 -3.62 -24.37 1.82
CA HIS A 178 -4.14 -24.92 3.07
C HIS A 178 -4.28 -26.43 2.91
N HIS A 179 -3.48 -27.20 3.65
CA HIS A 179 -3.39 -28.66 3.49
C HIS A 179 -3.12 -29.09 2.03
N GLY A 180 -2.27 -28.31 1.34
CA GLY A 180 -1.90 -28.58 -0.05
C GLY A 180 -2.95 -28.15 -1.09
N VAL A 181 -4.06 -27.54 -0.69
CA VAL A 181 -5.07 -26.98 -1.60
C VAL A 181 -4.87 -25.47 -1.74
N PRO A 182 -4.75 -24.91 -2.95
CA PRO A 182 -4.65 -23.46 -3.14
C PRO A 182 -5.91 -22.74 -2.68
N VAL A 183 -5.75 -21.75 -1.80
CA VAL A 183 -6.88 -20.95 -1.26
C VAL A 183 -6.78 -19.46 -1.56
N LEU A 184 -5.57 -18.96 -1.86
CA LEU A 184 -5.31 -17.55 -2.13
C LEU A 184 -4.10 -17.37 -3.06
N ALA A 185 -4.17 -16.45 -4.01
CA ALA A 185 -3.01 -15.94 -4.74
C ALA A 185 -2.87 -14.42 -4.57
N LEU A 186 -1.63 -13.94 -4.37
CA LEU A 186 -1.27 -12.53 -4.21
C LEU A 186 -0.12 -12.18 -5.17
N THR A 187 -0.19 -11.05 -5.89
CA THR A 187 0.81 -10.76 -6.95
C THR A 187 1.97 -9.85 -6.54
N GLY A 188 1.89 -9.11 -5.42
CA GLY A 188 2.80 -7.98 -5.25
C GLY A 188 2.64 -6.97 -6.38
N ASP A 189 3.70 -6.23 -6.76
CA ASP A 189 3.67 -5.39 -7.97
C ASP A 189 3.64 -6.28 -9.22
N CYS A 190 2.72 -6.01 -10.16
CA CYS A 190 2.52 -6.86 -11.33
C CYS A 190 2.01 -6.07 -12.55
N ALA A 191 2.87 -5.93 -13.55
CA ALA A 191 2.58 -5.36 -14.85
C ALA A 191 1.65 -6.25 -15.66
N TYR A 192 0.79 -5.64 -16.48
CA TYR A 192 -0.18 -6.41 -17.24
C TYR A 192 0.46 -7.31 -18.30
N SER A 193 0.02 -8.56 -18.32
CA SER A 193 0.25 -9.55 -19.37
C SER A 193 -0.96 -10.45 -19.40
N ALA A 194 -1.72 -10.44 -20.50
CA ALA A 194 -2.99 -11.15 -20.61
C ALA A 194 -2.85 -12.64 -20.26
N GLU A 195 -1.88 -13.33 -20.88
CA GLU A 195 -1.62 -14.75 -20.65
C GLU A 195 -1.29 -15.04 -19.18
N LYS A 196 -0.34 -14.30 -18.61
CA LYS A 196 0.05 -14.49 -17.19
C LYS A 196 -1.08 -14.17 -16.23
N HIS A 197 -1.87 -13.12 -16.48
CA HIS A 197 -3.01 -12.79 -15.62
C HIS A 197 -4.09 -13.86 -15.69
N GLN A 198 -4.36 -14.44 -16.87
CA GLN A 198 -5.26 -15.58 -16.98
C GLN A 198 -4.75 -16.80 -16.21
N GLU A 199 -3.46 -17.08 -16.24
CA GLU A 199 -2.86 -18.15 -15.42
C GLU A 199 -2.98 -17.86 -13.92
N ILE A 200 -2.66 -16.63 -13.47
CA ILE A 200 -2.78 -16.21 -12.07
C ILE A 200 -4.22 -16.34 -11.57
N LEU A 201 -5.20 -15.94 -12.38
CA LEU A 201 -6.62 -16.07 -12.05
C LEU A 201 -7.06 -17.52 -11.81
N ARG A 202 -6.35 -18.51 -12.38
CA ARG A 202 -6.63 -19.94 -12.21
C ARG A 202 -5.87 -20.57 -11.03
N MET A 203 -4.97 -19.84 -10.37
CA MET A 203 -4.13 -20.39 -9.29
C MET A 203 -4.89 -20.66 -7.99
N ALA A 204 -5.96 -19.92 -7.71
CA ALA A 204 -6.67 -19.98 -6.45
C ALA A 204 -8.11 -19.45 -6.60
N PRO A 205 -9.06 -19.89 -5.74
CA PRO A 205 -10.43 -19.37 -5.75
C PRO A 205 -10.53 -17.88 -5.34
N VAL A 206 -9.55 -17.39 -4.58
CA VAL A 206 -9.43 -16.00 -4.17
C VAL A 206 -8.12 -15.46 -4.71
N VAL A 207 -8.17 -14.35 -5.43
CA VAL A 207 -6.99 -13.72 -6.01
C VAL A 207 -6.98 -12.24 -5.63
N ILE A 208 -5.85 -11.72 -5.15
CA ILE A 208 -5.65 -10.28 -4.95
C ILE A 208 -4.57 -9.81 -5.92
N LEU A 209 -4.99 -9.02 -6.91
CA LEU A 209 -4.15 -8.47 -7.96
C LEU A 209 -3.75 -7.04 -7.63
N ASP A 210 -2.55 -6.64 -8.05
CA ASP A 210 -2.15 -5.25 -8.16
C ASP A 210 -2.86 -4.59 -9.34
N GLY A 211 -3.51 -3.45 -9.09
CA GLY A 211 -4.19 -2.71 -10.13
C GLY A 211 -4.18 -1.21 -9.86
N ARG A 212 -4.02 -0.44 -10.93
CA ARG A 212 -4.05 1.03 -10.93
C ARG A 212 -5.13 1.53 -11.90
N GLN A 213 -5.46 2.81 -11.81
CA GLN A 213 -6.41 3.41 -12.76
C GLN A 213 -5.91 3.32 -14.22
N LYS A 214 -4.59 3.43 -14.42
CA LYS A 214 -3.95 3.31 -15.72
C LYS A 214 -2.83 2.27 -15.66
N SER A 215 -2.67 1.54 -16.75
CA SER A 215 -1.63 0.53 -16.91
C SER A 215 -0.26 1.20 -16.95
N SER A 216 0.77 0.47 -16.51
CA SER A 216 2.15 0.92 -16.54
C SER A 216 3.10 -0.26 -16.72
N ARG A 217 4.40 0.01 -16.77
CA ARG A 217 5.44 -1.03 -16.82
C ARG A 217 5.50 -1.90 -15.56
N ASP A 218 4.85 -1.48 -14.48
CA ASP A 218 4.90 -2.15 -13.18
C ASP A 218 3.53 -2.62 -12.69
N HIS A 219 2.45 -2.14 -13.29
CA HIS A 219 1.10 -2.29 -12.74
C HIS A 219 0.07 -2.49 -13.85
N ALA A 220 -0.85 -3.43 -13.68
CA ALA A 220 -2.02 -3.57 -14.54
C ALA A 220 -3.04 -2.45 -14.33
N SER A 221 -3.83 -2.12 -15.35
CA SER A 221 -4.99 -1.24 -15.16
C SER A 221 -6.20 -2.01 -14.63
N PHE A 222 -7.16 -1.28 -14.05
CA PHE A 222 -8.46 -1.87 -13.69
C PHE A 222 -9.18 -2.48 -14.90
N ALA A 223 -9.09 -1.82 -16.06
CA ALA A 223 -9.69 -2.32 -17.30
C ALA A 223 -9.02 -3.63 -17.74
N ASP A 224 -7.69 -3.70 -17.70
CA ASP A 224 -6.94 -4.92 -18.04
C ASP A 224 -7.38 -6.11 -17.17
N ILE A 225 -7.54 -5.89 -15.86
CA ILE A 225 -7.97 -6.91 -14.91
C ILE A 225 -9.40 -7.35 -15.19
N ILE A 226 -10.33 -6.42 -15.37
CA ILE A 226 -11.75 -6.71 -15.64
C ILE A 226 -11.88 -7.49 -16.95
N ASP A 227 -11.26 -7.02 -18.04
CA ASP A 227 -11.25 -7.69 -19.34
C ASP A 227 -10.69 -9.11 -19.24
N THR A 228 -9.64 -9.31 -18.46
CA THR A 228 -9.03 -10.65 -18.28
C THR A 228 -9.98 -11.57 -17.54
N VAL A 229 -10.65 -11.09 -16.49
CA VAL A 229 -11.63 -11.87 -15.72
C VAL A 229 -12.83 -12.24 -16.60
N GLU A 230 -13.33 -11.31 -17.42
CA GLU A 230 -14.45 -11.57 -18.34
C GLU A 230 -14.09 -12.60 -19.43
N ARG A 231 -12.82 -12.64 -19.87
CA ARG A 231 -12.32 -13.63 -20.83
C ARG A 231 -11.86 -14.93 -20.19
N CYS A 232 -11.83 -15.02 -18.86
CA CYS A 232 -11.38 -16.21 -18.17
C CYS A 232 -12.49 -17.26 -18.17
N GLU A 233 -12.31 -18.35 -18.92
CA GLU A 233 -13.29 -19.45 -19.00
C GLU A 233 -13.65 -20.03 -17.63
N VAL A 234 -12.65 -20.07 -16.72
CA VAL A 234 -12.80 -20.54 -15.34
C VAL A 234 -12.39 -19.39 -14.44
N ALA A 235 -13.31 -18.45 -14.24
CA ALA A 235 -13.07 -17.31 -13.37
C ALA A 235 -12.94 -17.78 -11.90
N PRO A 236 -11.99 -17.24 -11.13
CA PRO A 236 -11.93 -17.48 -9.70
C PRO A 236 -13.20 -16.94 -9.04
N GLN A 237 -13.54 -17.51 -7.88
CA GLN A 237 -14.76 -17.13 -7.16
C GLN A 237 -14.76 -15.66 -6.78
N ARG A 238 -13.59 -15.13 -6.37
CA ARG A 238 -13.44 -13.73 -5.95
C ARG A 238 -12.10 -13.16 -6.38
N VAL A 239 -12.14 -12.05 -7.11
CA VAL A 239 -10.98 -11.25 -7.49
C VAL A 239 -11.02 -9.93 -6.74
N PHE A 240 -9.94 -9.63 -6.05
CA PHE A 240 -9.76 -8.35 -5.40
C PHE A 240 -8.68 -7.54 -6.11
N ILE A 241 -8.94 -6.25 -6.29
CA ILE A 241 -7.93 -5.29 -6.73
C ILE A 241 -7.40 -4.58 -5.49
N GLY A 242 -6.13 -4.85 -5.19
CA GLY A 242 -5.35 -4.13 -4.19
C GLY A 242 -4.48 -3.07 -4.83
N GLN A 243 -3.68 -2.40 -4.00
CA GLN A 243 -2.65 -1.48 -4.48
C GLN A 243 -3.15 -0.44 -5.49
N TYR A 244 -4.29 0.19 -5.29
CA TYR A 244 -4.76 1.25 -6.19
C TYR A 244 -4.32 2.65 -5.74
N GLY A 245 -3.79 2.79 -4.53
CA GLY A 245 -3.42 4.05 -3.91
C GLY A 245 -4.48 4.51 -2.91
N LEU A 246 -5.03 5.69 -3.14
CA LEU A 246 -6.01 6.31 -2.25
C LEU A 246 -7.37 5.62 -2.35
N PRO A 247 -8.20 5.63 -1.28
CA PRO A 247 -9.56 5.09 -1.34
C PRO A 247 -10.44 5.68 -2.46
N LEU A 248 -10.21 6.93 -2.85
CA LEU A 248 -10.92 7.59 -3.95
C LEU A 248 -10.49 7.09 -5.34
N GLU A 249 -9.32 6.45 -5.43
CA GLU A 249 -8.78 5.87 -6.66
C GLU A 249 -9.18 4.41 -6.83
N ALA A 250 -9.90 3.84 -5.86
CA ALA A 250 -10.36 2.47 -5.93
C ALA A 250 -11.22 2.24 -7.18
N PRO A 251 -11.11 1.06 -7.84
CA PRO A 251 -11.97 0.72 -8.96
C PRO A 251 -13.45 0.76 -8.54
N PRO A 252 -14.36 1.09 -9.48
CA PRO A 252 -15.78 1.07 -9.20
C PRO A 252 -16.23 -0.35 -8.82
N VAL A 253 -17.11 -0.45 -7.83
CA VAL A 253 -17.73 -1.72 -7.44
C VAL A 253 -18.80 -2.05 -8.47
N VAL A 254 -18.56 -3.07 -9.30
CA VAL A 254 -19.56 -3.60 -10.23
C VAL A 254 -20.46 -4.56 -9.46
N ARG A 255 -21.75 -4.23 -9.32
CA ARG A 255 -22.71 -5.11 -8.62
C ARG A 255 -22.79 -6.46 -9.33
N GLY A 256 -22.62 -7.55 -8.55
CA GLY A 256 -22.62 -8.91 -9.08
C GLY A 256 -21.36 -9.30 -9.85
N GLY A 257 -20.37 -8.40 -9.94
CA GLY A 257 -19.07 -8.71 -10.55
C GLY A 257 -18.20 -9.57 -9.64
N ALA A 258 -17.40 -10.45 -10.24
CA ALA A 258 -16.36 -11.22 -9.55
C ALA A 258 -15.20 -10.35 -9.04
N VAL A 259 -15.08 -9.12 -9.56
CA VAL A 259 -14.00 -8.16 -9.27
C VAL A 259 -14.46 -7.08 -8.31
N ALA A 260 -13.72 -6.88 -7.20
CA ALA A 260 -13.99 -5.82 -6.24
C ALA A 260 -12.69 -5.16 -5.73
N PRO A 261 -12.70 -3.88 -5.34
CA PRO A 261 -11.60 -3.30 -4.58
C PRO A 261 -11.51 -3.95 -3.19
N ILE A 262 -10.32 -4.33 -2.74
CA ILE A 262 -10.08 -4.60 -1.31
C ILE A 262 -9.70 -3.30 -0.61
N VAL A 263 -10.23 -3.05 0.58
CA VAL A 263 -9.99 -1.79 1.32
C VAL A 263 -9.29 -2.06 2.65
N GLU A 264 -8.59 -1.06 3.19
CA GLU A 264 -8.05 -1.12 4.56
C GLU A 264 -9.12 -1.59 5.58
N GLY A 265 -8.76 -2.57 6.39
CA GLY A 265 -9.62 -3.19 7.39
C GLY A 265 -10.57 -4.27 6.84
N ALA A 266 -10.63 -4.49 5.52
CA ALA A 266 -11.40 -5.60 4.97
C ALA A 266 -10.81 -6.93 5.41
N VAL A 267 -11.69 -7.85 5.82
CA VAL A 267 -11.35 -9.24 6.13
C VAL A 267 -12.03 -10.12 5.09
N VAL A 268 -11.27 -10.99 4.44
CA VAL A 268 -11.75 -11.93 3.42
C VAL A 268 -11.56 -13.34 3.95
N SER A 269 -12.65 -14.05 4.23
CA SER A 269 -12.60 -15.47 4.62
C SER A 269 -12.08 -16.33 3.47
N LEU A 270 -11.15 -17.24 3.76
CA LEU A 270 -10.51 -18.18 2.83
C LEU A 270 -10.91 -19.60 3.30
N GLY A 271 -12.02 -20.17 2.83
CA GLY A 271 -12.42 -21.47 3.38
C GLY A 271 -13.88 -21.88 3.27
N GLU A 272 -14.74 -21.14 2.55
CA GLU A 272 -15.97 -21.76 2.04
C GLU A 272 -15.62 -22.61 0.81
N HIS A 273 -14.80 -23.64 1.01
CA HIS A 273 -14.57 -24.62 -0.03
C HIS A 273 -15.72 -25.63 -0.02
N PRO A 274 -16.23 -26.02 -1.21
CA PRO A 274 -17.05 -27.22 -1.34
C PRO A 274 -16.19 -28.41 -0.87
N SER A 275 -16.84 -29.41 -0.27
CA SER A 275 -16.23 -30.52 0.47
C SER A 275 -14.99 -31.14 -0.21
N LEU A 276 -14.14 -31.86 0.54
CA LEU A 276 -13.02 -32.66 0.00
C LEU A 276 -13.37 -33.58 -1.20
N LYS A 277 -14.66 -33.88 -1.42
CA LYS A 277 -15.13 -34.60 -2.62
C LYS A 277 -14.91 -33.79 -3.91
N ASP A 278 -14.98 -32.47 -3.83
CA ASP A 278 -14.84 -31.52 -4.94
C ASP A 278 -13.36 -31.26 -5.32
N VAL A 279 -12.40 -31.63 -4.47
CA VAL A 279 -10.96 -31.52 -4.76
C VAL A 279 -10.51 -32.56 -5.80
N ASN A 280 -11.19 -33.71 -5.88
CA ASN A 280 -11.00 -34.65 -6.98
C ASN A 280 -11.51 -34.09 -8.31
N ASP A 281 -12.54 -33.23 -8.28
CA ASP A 281 -12.99 -32.50 -9.46
C ASP A 281 -11.98 -31.42 -9.84
N LEU A 282 -11.34 -30.72 -8.89
CA LEU A 282 -10.22 -29.77 -9.16
C LEU A 282 -9.04 -30.38 -9.93
N ARG A 283 -8.76 -31.68 -9.75
CA ARG A 283 -7.76 -32.40 -10.57
C ARG A 283 -8.22 -32.66 -12.01
N LEU A 284 -9.53 -32.56 -12.28
CA LEU A 284 -10.15 -32.71 -13.60
C LEU A 284 -10.37 -31.36 -14.32
N PHE A 285 -10.07 -30.20 -13.70
CA PHE A 285 -10.16 -28.88 -14.36
C PHE A 285 -8.93 -28.51 -15.22
N LEU A 286 -8.06 -29.47 -15.53
CA LEU A 286 -7.15 -29.37 -16.68
C LEU A 286 -7.96 -29.69 -17.95
N PRO A 287 -7.72 -28.98 -19.07
CA PRO A 287 -8.74 -28.70 -20.07
C PRO A 287 -9.32 -29.98 -20.69
N SER A 288 -10.55 -30.31 -20.29
CA SER A 288 -11.46 -31.22 -20.98
C SER A 288 -12.89 -30.71 -20.80
N SER A 289 -13.33 -29.89 -21.76
CA SER A 289 -14.72 -29.63 -22.19
C SER A 289 -15.88 -29.63 -21.18
N THR A 290 -16.49 -28.44 -21.04
CA THR A 290 -17.91 -28.14 -20.73
C THR A 290 -18.56 -28.74 -19.47
N CYS A 291 -18.88 -27.89 -18.48
CA CYS A 291 -19.87 -28.21 -17.46
C CYS A 291 -20.73 -26.98 -17.10
N SER A 292 -22.05 -27.16 -17.11
CA SER A 292 -23.05 -26.18 -16.65
C SER A 292 -23.38 -26.44 -15.18
N TYR A 293 -23.40 -25.37 -14.37
CA TYR A 293 -23.68 -25.45 -12.93
C TYR A 293 -25.07 -24.90 -12.60
N SER A 294 -25.84 -25.68 -11.85
CA SER A 294 -27.15 -25.33 -11.28
C SER A 294 -26.98 -25.10 -9.78
N GLN A 295 -27.30 -23.91 -9.29
CA GLN A 295 -27.22 -23.55 -7.87
C GLN A 295 -28.59 -23.65 -7.20
N ASN A 296 -28.69 -24.49 -6.18
CA ASN A 296 -29.73 -24.42 -5.15
C ASN A 296 -29.10 -23.89 -3.85
N VAL A 297 -29.49 -22.69 -3.44
CA VAL A 297 -29.01 -22.02 -2.23
C VAL A 297 -30.02 -22.20 -1.11
N THR A 298 -29.60 -22.85 -0.02
CA THR A 298 -30.32 -22.87 1.26
C THR A 298 -29.89 -21.68 2.11
N THR A 299 -30.86 -20.88 2.56
CA THR A 299 -30.68 -19.66 3.34
C THR A 299 -30.52 -19.98 4.83
N ASP A 300 -29.27 -20.01 5.30
CA ASP A 300 -28.97 -19.87 6.73
C ASP A 300 -28.72 -18.38 7.02
N VAL A 301 -29.45 -17.81 8.00
CA VAL A 301 -29.37 -16.38 8.33
C VAL A 301 -28.11 -16.13 9.16
N THR A 302 -26.99 -16.03 8.47
CA THR A 302 -25.77 -15.42 9.02
C THR A 302 -26.00 -13.92 9.13
N PHE A 303 -25.80 -13.36 10.33
CA PHE A 303 -25.78 -11.91 10.50
C PHE A 303 -24.56 -11.37 9.77
N ASP A 304 -24.77 -10.94 8.53
CA ASP A 304 -23.74 -10.39 7.66
C ASP A 304 -23.25 -9.06 8.25
N TYR A 305 -22.16 -9.12 9.03
CA TYR A 305 -21.50 -7.95 9.62
C TYR A 305 -20.69 -7.23 8.53
N GLN A 306 -21.38 -6.63 7.57
CA GLN A 306 -20.71 -5.84 6.54
C GLN A 306 -20.06 -4.59 7.14
N PRO A 307 -18.78 -4.31 6.84
CA PRO A 307 -18.11 -3.10 7.25
C PRO A 307 -18.87 -1.84 6.79
N LYS A 308 -19.17 -0.92 7.72
CA LYS A 308 -19.87 0.32 7.39
C LYS A 308 -18.87 1.47 7.24
N LYS A 309 -18.82 2.08 6.05
CA LYS A 309 -18.09 3.34 5.79
C LYS A 309 -18.89 4.50 6.37
N ILE A 310 -18.33 5.33 7.23
CA ILE A 310 -18.97 6.59 7.68
C ILE A 310 -17.99 7.76 7.52
N PHE A 311 -18.54 8.95 7.28
CA PHE A 311 -17.79 10.19 7.10
C PHE A 311 -17.93 11.07 8.33
N ILE A 312 -16.84 11.29 9.05
CA ILE A 312 -16.82 12.03 10.30
C ILE A 312 -16.50 13.51 10.02
N ILE A 313 -17.37 14.39 10.51
CA ILE A 313 -17.22 15.84 10.43
C ILE A 313 -16.87 16.35 11.82
N ASP A 314 -15.77 17.09 11.93
CA ASP A 314 -15.46 17.82 13.16
C ASP A 314 -16.40 19.00 13.30
N ASN A 315 -17.17 19.03 14.40
CA ASN A 315 -18.08 20.13 14.69
C ASN A 315 -17.37 21.47 14.91
N ASP A 316 -16.11 21.44 15.36
CA ASP A 316 -15.33 22.65 15.63
C ASP A 316 -14.63 23.19 14.39
N SER A 317 -14.60 22.43 13.31
CA SER A 317 -13.95 22.79 12.04
C SER A 317 -14.73 22.22 10.86
N PRO A 318 -15.98 22.68 10.65
CA PRO A 318 -16.89 22.13 9.64
C PRO A 318 -16.41 22.35 8.19
N ASP A 319 -15.48 23.28 7.99
CA ASP A 319 -14.88 23.57 6.69
C ASP A 319 -13.79 22.56 6.29
N ILE A 320 -13.30 21.75 7.24
CA ILE A 320 -12.35 20.68 6.96
C ILE A 320 -13.10 19.50 6.31
N PRO A 321 -12.56 18.90 5.23
CA PRO A 321 -13.15 17.73 4.61
C PRO A 321 -13.42 16.59 5.62
N PRO A 322 -14.55 15.87 5.50
CA PRO A 322 -14.87 14.77 6.42
C PRO A 322 -13.81 13.66 6.40
N SER A 323 -13.47 13.15 7.58
CA SER A 323 -12.56 11.99 7.74
C SER A 323 -13.31 10.68 7.59
N LEU A 324 -12.79 9.72 6.81
CA LEU A 324 -13.43 8.41 6.63
C LEU A 324 -13.12 7.48 7.82
N LEU A 325 -14.15 6.85 8.38
CA LEU A 325 -14.02 5.80 9.40
C LEU A 325 -14.75 4.52 8.98
N MET A 326 -14.02 3.40 8.99
CA MET A 326 -14.58 2.05 8.84
C MET A 326 -15.09 1.53 10.18
N VAL A 327 -16.40 1.26 10.27
CA VAL A 327 -17.07 0.72 11.46
C VAL A 327 -17.33 -0.76 11.21
N HIS A 328 -16.37 -1.60 11.60
CA HIS A 328 -16.52 -3.06 11.52
C HIS A 328 -16.14 -3.77 12.83
N GLN A 329 -15.26 -3.18 13.65
CA GLN A 329 -14.69 -3.79 14.86
C GLN A 329 -15.30 -3.27 16.17
N TYR A 330 -16.21 -2.29 16.12
CA TYR A 330 -16.68 -1.62 17.33
C TYR A 330 -17.92 -2.30 17.89
N ARG A 331 -17.80 -2.82 19.11
CA ARG A 331 -18.89 -3.43 19.88
C ARG A 331 -19.88 -2.40 20.38
N ASN A 332 -19.43 -1.17 20.63
CA ASN A 332 -20.28 -0.11 21.18
C ASN A 332 -19.87 1.28 20.69
N ILE A 333 -20.77 2.25 20.88
CA ILE A 333 -20.57 3.63 20.41
C ILE A 333 -19.42 4.34 21.15
N ALA A 334 -19.04 3.89 22.35
CA ALA A 334 -17.94 4.48 23.11
C ALA A 334 -16.58 4.19 22.43
N GLN A 335 -16.40 2.98 21.88
CA GLN A 335 -15.21 2.65 21.08
C GLN A 335 -15.15 3.50 19.79
N VAL A 336 -16.29 3.69 19.12
CA VAL A 336 -16.37 4.59 17.95
C VAL A 336 -15.96 6.02 18.32
N LYS A 337 -16.49 6.55 19.44
CA LYS A 337 -16.13 7.89 19.95
C LYS A 337 -14.65 8.01 20.29
N LYS A 338 -14.07 7.01 20.95
CA LYS A 338 -12.64 6.98 21.26
C LYS A 338 -11.82 7.03 19.98
N ARG A 339 -12.18 6.24 18.97
CA ARG A 339 -11.48 6.26 17.68
C ARG A 339 -11.58 7.61 16.99
N ILE A 340 -12.77 8.22 16.99
CA ILE A 340 -12.97 9.54 16.39
C ILE A 340 -12.15 10.61 17.13
N SER A 341 -12.07 10.52 18.46
CA SER A 341 -11.24 11.39 19.30
C SER A 341 -9.76 11.31 18.89
N GLU A 342 -9.24 10.11 18.67
CA GLU A 342 -7.88 9.88 18.18
C GLU A 342 -7.68 10.41 16.75
N MET A 343 -8.63 10.17 15.84
CA MET A 343 -8.53 10.57 14.44
C MET A 343 -8.59 12.08 14.23
N LEU A 344 -9.47 12.77 14.95
CA LEU A 344 -9.67 14.22 14.79
C LEU A 344 -8.83 15.03 15.77
N HIS A 345 -8.06 14.39 16.65
CA HIS A 345 -7.33 15.03 17.75
C HIS A 345 -8.23 15.90 18.66
N ILE A 346 -9.54 15.58 18.74
CA ILE A 346 -10.50 16.30 19.60
C ILE A 346 -10.57 15.64 20.98
N ARG A 347 -10.41 16.45 22.04
CA ARG A 347 -10.56 16.02 23.44
C ARG A 347 -12.02 15.69 23.74
N PRO A 348 -12.27 14.67 24.59
CA PRO A 348 -13.08 13.51 24.26
C PRO A 348 -14.38 13.83 23.53
N VAL A 349 -14.72 12.99 22.55
CA VAL A 349 -15.98 13.10 21.80
C VAL A 349 -17.16 12.88 22.75
N GLY A 350 -17.94 13.93 23.00
CA GLY A 350 -19.13 13.89 23.85
C GLY A 350 -20.32 13.25 23.14
N GLY A 351 -20.59 13.66 21.91
CA GLY A 351 -21.74 13.21 21.12
C GLY A 351 -21.38 12.97 19.66
N LEU A 352 -22.05 11.96 19.09
CA LEU A 352 -22.09 11.71 17.66
C LEU A 352 -23.50 11.97 17.18
N PHE A 353 -23.64 12.67 16.06
CA PHE A 353 -24.94 13.06 15.51
C PHE A 353 -24.98 12.72 14.03
N CYS A 354 -26.11 12.21 13.54
CA CYS A 354 -26.33 12.10 12.11
C CYS A 354 -26.37 13.51 11.52
N PHE A 355 -25.55 13.78 10.51
CA PHE A 355 -25.46 15.11 9.89
C PHE A 355 -26.81 15.53 9.27
N ASP A 356 -27.53 14.59 8.65
CA ASP A 356 -28.75 14.90 7.90
C ASP A 356 -29.95 15.14 8.81
N THR A 357 -30.08 14.37 9.88
CA THR A 357 -31.25 14.44 10.79
C THR A 357 -30.98 15.22 12.07
N GLY A 358 -29.72 15.50 12.39
CA GLY A 358 -29.32 16.03 13.69
C GLY A 358 -29.54 15.05 14.87
N GLN A 359 -29.99 13.82 14.60
CA GLN A 359 -30.30 12.86 15.66
C GLN A 359 -29.02 12.36 16.32
N ARG A 360 -29.01 12.34 17.65
CA ARG A 360 -27.89 11.78 18.43
C ARG A 360 -27.83 10.27 18.27
N LEU A 361 -26.65 9.77 17.89
CA LEU A 361 -26.34 8.36 17.74
C LEU A 361 -25.94 7.78 19.10
N ARG A 362 -26.66 6.74 19.52
CA ARG A 362 -26.53 6.06 20.83
C ARG A 362 -25.97 4.65 20.70
N SER A 363 -26.08 4.00 19.53
CA SER A 363 -25.55 2.66 19.29
C SER A 363 -24.88 2.54 17.93
N VAL A 364 -24.01 1.53 17.78
CA VAL A 364 -23.32 1.23 16.51
C VAL A 364 -24.31 0.78 15.43
N ALA A 365 -25.42 0.15 15.81
CA ALA A 365 -26.46 -0.29 14.90
C ALA A 365 -27.11 0.87 14.12
N GLN A 366 -27.13 2.07 14.69
CA GLN A 366 -27.68 3.28 14.05
C GLN A 366 -26.77 3.86 12.96
N LEU A 367 -25.50 3.44 12.91
CA LEU A 367 -24.60 3.83 11.84
C LEU A 367 -24.98 3.06 10.58
N THR A 368 -25.06 3.74 9.44
CA THR A 368 -25.29 3.13 8.13
C THR A 368 -24.12 3.42 7.20
N HIS A 369 -23.92 2.56 6.20
CA HIS A 369 -22.89 2.79 5.19
C HIS A 369 -23.15 4.11 4.45
N GLY A 370 -22.13 4.93 4.27
CA GLY A 370 -22.19 6.28 3.69
C GLY A 370 -22.68 7.38 4.66
N MET A 371 -23.03 7.06 5.91
CA MET A 371 -23.56 8.05 6.84
C MET A 371 -22.52 9.14 7.15
N ARG A 372 -22.97 10.41 7.11
CA ARG A 372 -22.20 11.54 7.63
C ARG A 372 -22.50 11.74 9.11
N VAL A 373 -21.47 11.77 9.93
CA VAL A 373 -21.56 11.83 11.39
C VAL A 373 -20.81 13.06 11.90
N VAL A 374 -21.51 13.95 12.58
CA VAL A 374 -20.90 15.09 13.25
C VAL A 374 -20.42 14.67 14.64
N ALA A 375 -19.13 14.86 14.90
CA ALA A 375 -18.51 14.61 16.18
C ALA A 375 -18.39 15.91 16.98
N THR A 376 -18.86 15.89 18.22
CA THR A 376 -18.85 17.06 19.12
C THR A 376 -18.01 16.77 20.36
N ARG A 377 -17.36 17.79 20.94
CA ARG A 377 -16.73 17.70 22.26
C ARG A 377 -17.76 17.47 23.37
N VAL A 378 -17.32 17.06 24.56
CA VAL A 378 -18.19 16.99 25.75
C VAL A 378 -18.86 18.35 25.99
N GLY A 379 -20.20 18.36 26.10
CA GLY A 379 -21.00 19.57 26.25
C GLY A 379 -21.26 20.35 24.96
N GLY A 380 -20.59 19.99 23.85
CA GLY A 380 -20.81 20.59 22.54
C GLY A 380 -22.21 20.25 21.99
N ARG A 381 -22.87 21.25 21.42
CA ARG A 381 -24.08 21.05 20.62
C ARG A 381 -23.68 20.89 19.15
N PRO A 382 -24.32 19.98 18.39
CA PRO A 382 -24.08 19.92 16.95
C PRO A 382 -24.43 21.28 16.34
N PHE A 383 -23.65 21.75 15.38
CA PHE A 383 -23.95 23.00 14.69
C PHE A 383 -25.39 22.95 14.16
N VAL A 384 -26.23 23.86 14.63
CA VAL A 384 -27.60 23.98 14.16
C VAL A 384 -27.50 24.62 12.79
N ARG A 385 -27.52 23.79 11.74
CA ARG A 385 -27.71 24.32 10.40
C ARG A 385 -29.09 24.97 10.42
N LYS A 386 -29.14 26.30 10.31
CA LYS A 386 -30.34 26.95 9.76
C LYS A 386 -30.47 26.30 8.38
N ILE A 387 -31.44 25.40 8.21
CA ILE A 387 -31.81 24.88 6.90
C ILE A 387 -32.36 26.09 6.15
N SER A 388 -31.44 26.85 5.55
CA SER A 388 -31.76 27.86 4.57
C SER A 388 -32.50 27.09 3.47
N LYS A 389 -33.81 27.33 3.35
CA LYS A 389 -34.61 26.94 2.20
C LYS A 389 -34.12 27.74 0.98
N MET A 390 -32.89 27.51 0.52
CA MET A 390 -32.37 28.15 -0.67
C MET A 390 -31.11 27.44 -1.14
N TYR A 391 -31.30 26.46 -2.02
CA TYR A 391 -30.39 26.21 -3.13
C TYR A 391 -31.27 25.91 -4.34
N LYS A 392 -31.69 26.97 -5.04
CA LYS A 392 -31.90 26.87 -6.49
C LYS A 392 -30.49 26.85 -7.09
N PRO A 393 -30.15 25.89 -7.96
CA PRO A 393 -28.86 25.91 -8.64
C PRO A 393 -28.75 27.23 -9.43
N PRO A 394 -27.65 28.01 -9.29
CA PRO A 394 -27.48 29.20 -10.08
C PRO A 394 -27.35 28.81 -11.55
N CYS A 395 -28.25 29.35 -12.36
CA CYS A 395 -28.12 29.36 -13.81
C CYS A 395 -26.80 30.04 -14.16
N GLY A 396 -26.05 29.43 -15.09
CA GLY A 396 -24.67 29.80 -15.42
C GLY A 396 -24.51 31.29 -15.69
N THR A 397 -23.59 31.91 -14.95
CA THR A 397 -23.03 33.21 -15.32
C THR A 397 -21.61 32.95 -15.80
N ILE A 398 -21.36 33.29 -17.07
CA ILE A 398 -20.03 33.30 -17.69
C ILE A 398 -19.20 34.33 -16.91
N VAL A 399 -18.11 33.88 -16.28
CA VAL A 399 -17.13 34.75 -15.64
C VAL A 399 -16.01 34.99 -16.65
N GLU A 400 -15.87 36.23 -17.09
CA GLU A 400 -14.71 36.72 -17.85
C GLU A 400 -13.42 36.51 -17.04
N SER A 401 -12.43 35.89 -17.68
CA SER A 401 -11.09 35.71 -17.13
C SER A 401 -10.38 37.06 -17.01
N LYS A 402 -10.21 37.56 -15.79
CA LYS A 402 -9.23 38.61 -15.50
C LYS A 402 -7.83 38.00 -15.43
N THR A 403 -6.92 38.61 -16.17
CA THR A 403 -5.48 38.36 -16.12
C THR A 403 -4.93 38.64 -14.72
N LEU A 404 -4.25 37.64 -14.14
CA LEU A 404 -3.51 37.78 -12.88
C LEU A 404 -2.26 38.63 -13.13
N ASN A 405 -2.21 39.80 -12.51
CA ASN A 405 -0.98 40.58 -12.39
C ASN A 405 0.05 39.79 -11.58
N GLU A 406 1.29 39.79 -12.10
CA GLU A 406 2.46 39.18 -11.51
C GLU A 406 2.67 39.67 -10.07
N THR A 407 2.58 38.75 -9.11
CA THR A 407 3.00 39.01 -7.73
C THR A 407 4.46 38.58 -7.58
N ASN A 408 5.20 39.24 -6.68
CA ASN A 408 6.60 38.90 -6.36
C ASN A 408 6.80 37.42 -5.97
N LEU A 409 5.74 36.73 -5.55
CA LEU A 409 5.74 35.29 -5.27
C LEU A 409 5.88 34.44 -6.55
N SER A 410 5.29 34.89 -7.66
CA SER A 410 5.38 34.25 -8.97
C SER A 410 6.81 34.28 -9.51
N ILE A 411 7.48 35.42 -9.34
CA ILE A 411 8.87 35.62 -9.79
C ILE A 411 9.83 34.76 -8.96
N ALA A 412 9.61 34.67 -7.64
CA ALA A 412 10.42 33.83 -6.75
C ALA A 412 10.26 32.33 -7.06
N LEU A 413 9.04 31.89 -7.39
CA LEU A 413 8.74 30.50 -7.75
C LEU A 413 9.34 30.14 -9.11
N ASP A 414 9.21 30.99 -10.13
CA ASP A 414 9.84 30.77 -11.44
C ASP A 414 11.37 30.75 -11.32
N SER A 415 11.95 31.65 -10.52
CA SER A 415 13.39 31.67 -10.27
C SER A 415 13.87 30.40 -9.56
N TYR A 416 13.07 29.84 -8.64
CA TYR A 416 13.37 28.56 -8.00
C TYR A 416 13.28 27.40 -8.99
N MET A 417 12.21 27.33 -9.78
CA MET A 417 11.99 26.26 -10.76
C MET A 417 13.08 26.26 -11.83
N HIS A 418 13.54 27.44 -12.26
CA HIS A 418 14.59 27.56 -13.26
C HIS A 418 15.96 27.08 -12.73
N ARG A 419 16.29 27.36 -11.45
CA ARG A 419 17.49 26.84 -10.79
C ARG A 419 17.43 25.32 -10.60
N ALA A 420 16.29 24.80 -10.17
CA ALA A 420 16.08 23.35 -10.03
C ALA A 420 16.26 22.62 -11.38
N TYR A 421 15.76 23.22 -12.47
CA TYR A 421 15.95 22.68 -13.82
C TYR A 421 17.40 22.70 -14.29
N GLN A 422 18.16 23.77 -13.99
CA GLN A 422 19.59 23.84 -14.30
C GLN A 422 20.39 22.77 -13.57
N ILE A 423 20.15 22.61 -12.26
CA ILE A 423 20.85 21.60 -11.45
C ILE A 423 20.54 20.18 -11.96
N LEU A 424 19.27 19.92 -12.33
CA LEU A 424 18.88 18.63 -12.90
C LEU A 424 19.49 18.39 -14.30
N GLY A 425 19.66 19.45 -15.10
CA GLY A 425 20.34 19.37 -16.40
C GLY A 425 21.86 19.18 -16.31
N GLU A 426 22.50 19.67 -15.24
CA GLU A 426 23.94 19.48 -15.01
C GLU A 426 24.25 18.09 -14.43
N THR A 427 23.32 17.50 -13.65
CA THR A 427 23.50 16.18 -13.03
C THR A 427 23.21 15.03 -14.00
N LEU A 428 22.41 15.28 -15.05
CA LEU A 428 22.06 14.31 -16.08
C LEU A 428 22.72 14.75 -17.39
N GLY A 429 23.96 14.28 -17.61
CA GLY A 429 24.79 14.63 -18.76
C GLY A 429 24.02 14.81 -20.08
N SER A 430 24.27 15.97 -20.70
CA SER A 430 23.66 16.48 -21.93
C SER A 430 23.41 15.42 -23.01
N VAL A 431 22.14 15.13 -23.28
CA VAL A 431 21.69 14.57 -24.57
C VAL A 431 20.94 15.68 -25.29
N GLY A 432 21.56 16.20 -26.35
CA GLY A 432 21.08 17.37 -27.08
C GLY A 432 19.69 17.18 -27.68
N PHE A 433 18.77 18.08 -27.33
CA PHE A 433 17.56 18.34 -28.10
C PHE A 433 17.63 19.75 -28.66
N THR A 434 17.84 19.85 -29.97
CA THR A 434 17.68 21.09 -30.73
C THR A 434 16.21 21.29 -31.04
N THR A 435 15.56 22.25 -30.38
CA THR A 435 14.22 22.70 -30.78
C THR A 435 14.34 23.80 -31.82
N ASN A 436 14.12 23.46 -33.09
CA ASN A 436 13.84 24.42 -34.15
C ASN A 436 12.38 24.89 -34.05
N THR A 437 12.14 26.07 -33.48
CA THR A 437 10.89 26.80 -33.67
C THR A 437 10.95 27.61 -34.97
N SER A 438 10.32 27.10 -36.02
CA SER A 438 10.03 27.84 -37.25
C SER A 438 8.60 28.38 -37.18
N VAL A 439 8.47 29.69 -37.02
CA VAL A 439 7.24 30.43 -37.31
C VAL A 439 7.22 30.70 -38.82
N LYS A 440 6.23 30.20 -39.56
CA LYS A 440 5.87 30.77 -40.86
C LYS A 440 4.37 30.92 -41.06
N LYS A 441 4.05 32.13 -41.49
CA LYS A 441 2.78 32.68 -41.92
C LYS A 441 2.22 31.92 -43.13
N THR A 442 0.89 31.94 -43.18
CA THR A 442 -0.01 31.57 -44.28
C THR A 442 0.35 32.27 -45.59
N GLN A 443 0.47 31.52 -46.69
CA GLN A 443 0.16 32.02 -48.02
C GLN A 443 -0.23 30.88 -48.97
N ASN A 444 -1.23 31.18 -49.81
CA ASN A 444 -1.96 30.34 -50.76
C ASN A 444 -1.13 29.74 -51.90
N SER A 445 -1.73 28.72 -52.56
CA SER A 445 -1.61 28.33 -53.98
C SER A 445 -1.32 26.82 -54.11
N LEU A 446 -2.29 25.98 -54.49
CA LEU A 446 -2.68 25.58 -55.86
C LEU A 446 -1.65 24.68 -56.60
N THR A 447 -2.21 23.58 -57.11
CA THR A 447 -1.83 22.68 -58.23
C THR A 447 -0.71 21.63 -58.09
N ASP A 448 -1.15 20.39 -58.35
CA ASP A 448 -0.65 19.43 -59.34
C ASP A 448 0.60 18.56 -59.12
N ASN A 449 0.29 17.26 -59.04
CA ASN A 449 0.70 16.17 -59.94
C ASN A 449 2.13 15.62 -59.99
N LEU A 450 2.14 14.28 -60.18
CA LEU A 450 3.21 13.41 -60.71
C LEU A 450 4.44 13.22 -59.80
N LYS A 451 5.15 12.10 -59.77
CA LYS A 451 5.05 10.70 -60.23
C LYS A 451 6.41 10.10 -59.83
N THR A 452 6.46 8.79 -59.59
CA THR A 452 7.65 7.91 -59.81
C THR A 452 8.89 8.18 -58.91
N ASN A 453 9.77 7.26 -58.54
CA ASN A 453 10.17 5.94 -59.01
C ASN A 453 11.09 5.35 -57.90
N THR A 454 10.88 4.09 -57.47
CA THR A 454 11.71 2.89 -57.75
C THR A 454 13.17 2.89 -57.26
N GLY A 455 13.46 1.88 -56.43
CA GLY A 455 14.73 1.11 -56.39
C GLY A 455 15.91 1.83 -55.75
N ALA A 456 16.92 1.16 -55.22
CA ALA A 456 17.20 -0.24 -54.94
C ALA A 456 18.40 -0.25 -53.98
N ASP A 457 18.50 -1.33 -53.21
CA ASP A 457 19.69 -2.00 -52.68
C ASP A 457 21.00 -1.21 -52.49
N VAL A 458 21.47 -1.17 -51.23
CA VAL A 458 22.90 -1.09 -50.93
C VAL A 458 23.26 -2.06 -49.79
N GLU A 459 24.25 -2.89 -50.07
CA GLU A 459 24.90 -3.89 -49.23
C GLU A 459 25.41 -3.34 -47.89
N VAL A 460 25.23 -4.14 -46.84
CA VAL A 460 25.82 -3.92 -45.51
C VAL A 460 27.15 -4.65 -45.44
N VAL A 461 28.25 -3.89 -45.44
CA VAL A 461 29.59 -4.37 -45.06
C VAL A 461 29.72 -4.22 -43.55
N MET A 462 29.82 -5.34 -42.83
CA MET A 462 30.18 -5.35 -41.41
C MET A 462 31.68 -5.11 -41.25
N ASN A 463 32.04 -4.06 -40.51
CA ASN A 463 33.37 -3.91 -39.91
C ASN A 463 33.22 -3.90 -38.39
N ILE A 464 33.80 -4.92 -37.75
CA ILE A 464 34.03 -5.01 -36.31
C ILE A 464 35.32 -4.25 -36.00
N PRO A 465 35.35 -3.43 -34.94
CA PRO A 465 36.57 -3.26 -34.18
C PRO A 465 36.38 -3.69 -32.73
N ASN A 466 37.19 -4.68 -32.35
CA ASN A 466 37.64 -4.89 -30.98
C ASN A 466 38.28 -3.61 -30.45
N ASN A 467 37.96 -3.23 -29.22
CA ASN A 467 38.92 -2.56 -28.36
C ASN A 467 38.59 -2.84 -26.90
N GLU A 468 39.46 -3.65 -26.29
CA GLU A 468 39.64 -3.73 -24.85
C GLU A 468 40.13 -2.36 -24.34
N SER A 469 39.50 -1.85 -23.29
CA SER A 469 40.14 -0.84 -22.45
C SER A 469 39.81 -1.12 -20.99
N HIS A 470 40.86 -1.54 -20.28
CA HIS A 470 40.92 -1.56 -18.83
C HIS A 470 40.77 -0.14 -18.31
N ILE A 471 39.78 0.09 -17.45
CA ILE A 471 39.74 1.25 -16.56
C ILE A 471 39.92 0.75 -15.14
N VAL A 472 41.13 0.96 -14.61
CA VAL A 472 41.45 0.91 -13.19
C VAL A 472 40.99 2.25 -12.60
N MET A 473 40.04 2.21 -11.68
CA MET A 473 39.76 3.36 -10.80
C MET A 473 40.20 3.00 -9.39
N ASP A 474 41.36 3.53 -9.00
CA ASP A 474 41.71 3.75 -7.60
C ASP A 474 41.00 5.02 -7.11
N SER A 475 40.21 4.90 -6.05
CA SER A 475 39.76 6.05 -5.27
C SER A 475 39.78 5.71 -3.78
N SER A 476 40.95 5.94 -3.18
CA SER A 476 41.10 6.10 -1.74
C SER A 476 40.63 7.50 -1.35
N SER A 477 39.44 7.62 -0.76
CA SER A 477 39.08 8.79 0.04
C SER A 477 38.78 8.35 1.47
N LEU A 478 39.81 8.50 2.31
CA LEU A 478 39.71 8.44 3.77
C LEU A 478 38.94 9.67 4.24
N ILE A 479 37.70 9.48 4.67
CA ILE A 479 36.98 10.45 5.52
C ILE A 479 36.97 9.85 6.93
N THR A 480 37.91 10.29 7.75
CA THR A 480 37.89 10.10 9.21
C THR A 480 36.92 11.10 9.82
N ALA A 481 35.79 10.61 10.30
CA ALA A 481 34.92 11.36 11.21
C ALA A 481 35.37 11.07 12.65
N GLU A 482 35.95 12.07 13.30
CA GLU A 482 36.25 12.03 14.73
C GLU A 482 34.95 12.02 15.54
N LEU A 483 34.76 10.97 16.34
CA LEU A 483 33.71 10.87 17.35
C LEU A 483 34.23 11.47 18.65
N SER A 484 33.52 12.47 19.18
CA SER A 484 33.72 12.97 20.55
C SER A 484 32.92 12.15 21.58
N PRO A 485 33.35 12.12 22.85
CA PRO A 485 33.17 10.97 23.72
C PRO A 485 31.93 11.02 24.61
N GLU A 486 31.54 9.80 24.99
CA GLU A 486 30.87 9.34 26.21
C GLU A 486 30.48 10.40 27.25
N THR A 487 29.17 10.54 27.47
CA THR A 487 28.62 11.06 28.72
C THR A 487 28.30 9.91 29.66
N SER A 488 29.02 9.90 30.77
CA SER A 488 28.88 8.99 31.90
C SER A 488 27.63 9.28 32.73
N SER A 489 27.18 8.22 33.38
CA SER A 489 26.13 8.11 34.39
C SER A 489 26.23 9.12 35.52
N LEU A 490 25.10 9.74 35.89
CA LEU A 490 24.90 10.39 37.18
C LEU A 490 23.54 9.99 37.76
N GLU A 491 23.59 9.45 38.97
CA GLU A 491 22.48 9.09 39.85
C GLU A 491 21.60 10.29 40.24
N PRO A 492 20.35 10.07 40.70
CA PRO A 492 19.44 11.14 41.04
C PRO A 492 19.63 11.61 42.49
N PRO A 493 19.34 12.89 42.82
CA PRO A 493 19.08 13.28 44.19
C PRO A 493 17.59 13.42 44.48
N ASP A 494 17.31 13.16 45.75
CA ASP A 494 16.03 13.11 46.45
C ASP A 494 15.16 14.36 46.40
N GLU A 495 13.89 14.10 46.72
CA GLU A 495 12.80 15.00 47.04
C GLU A 495 13.18 16.12 48.05
N THR A 496 12.61 17.32 47.87
CA THR A 496 11.89 18.06 48.93
C THR A 496 11.18 19.32 48.40
N GLN A 497 10.30 19.84 49.25
CA GLN A 497 9.06 20.57 49.02
C GLN A 497 9.16 22.12 48.98
N TYR A 498 8.12 22.72 48.35
CA TYR A 498 7.44 24.02 48.60
C TYR A 498 8.25 25.28 49.00
N GLU A 499 8.07 26.37 48.23
CA GLU A 499 7.32 27.56 48.69
C GLU A 499 7.05 28.61 47.58
N ILE A 500 5.98 29.36 47.80
CA ILE A 500 5.42 30.41 46.95
C ILE A 500 6.00 31.76 47.40
N SER A 501 6.47 32.61 46.48
CA SER A 501 6.43 34.06 46.69
C SER A 501 6.48 34.86 45.38
N SER A 502 5.47 35.71 45.24
CA SER A 502 5.33 36.79 44.27
C SER A 502 6.32 37.92 44.50
N THR A 503 6.83 38.55 43.44
CA THR A 503 6.84 40.02 43.28
C THR A 503 7.21 40.44 41.84
N SER A 504 6.79 41.66 41.55
CA SER A 504 6.60 42.37 40.29
C SER A 504 7.84 42.98 39.63
N GLY A 505 7.78 43.09 38.30
CA GLY A 505 7.97 44.36 37.57
C GLY A 505 9.33 44.62 36.92
N VAL A 506 9.34 44.85 35.60
CA VAL A 506 9.74 46.10 34.91
C VAL A 506 9.94 45.83 33.40
N LEU A 507 9.48 46.79 32.59
CA LEU A 507 9.54 46.85 31.14
C LEU A 507 10.98 46.91 30.58
N SER A 508 11.21 46.29 29.42
CA SER A 508 11.99 46.94 28.36
C SER A 508 11.65 46.38 26.96
N THR A 509 11.96 47.22 25.99
CA THR A 509 11.49 47.30 24.62
C THR A 509 12.28 46.44 23.62
N GLY A 510 11.57 45.90 22.62
CA GLY A 510 12.04 45.84 21.22
C GLY A 510 13.03 44.74 20.84
N THR A 511 12.53 43.68 20.18
CA THR A 511 12.95 43.21 18.84
C THR A 511 12.20 41.92 18.51
N SER A 512 11.52 41.88 17.36
CA SER A 512 10.75 40.72 16.90
C SER A 512 11.71 39.65 16.36
N GLY A 513 12.23 38.82 17.26
CA GLY A 513 12.89 37.56 16.93
C GLY A 513 11.91 36.40 17.13
N TYR A 514 11.68 35.61 16.08
CA TYR A 514 10.93 34.36 16.19
C TYR A 514 11.72 33.38 17.08
N SER A 515 11.19 33.06 18.26
CA SER A 515 11.73 32.04 19.17
C SER A 515 10.98 30.72 18.96
N LEU A 516 11.65 29.74 18.37
CA LEU A 516 11.21 28.35 18.33
C LEU A 516 11.53 27.70 19.69
N LYS A 517 10.50 27.55 20.54
CA LYS A 517 10.59 26.79 21.79
C LYS A 517 10.29 25.31 21.51
N PHE A 518 11.31 24.48 21.52
CA PHE A 518 11.13 23.02 21.60
C PHE A 518 10.80 22.65 23.04
N THR A 519 9.64 22.03 23.24
CA THR A 519 9.26 21.46 24.54
C THR A 519 9.60 19.97 24.48
N THR A 520 10.65 19.56 25.18
CA THR A 520 10.95 18.13 25.37
C THR A 520 9.92 17.55 26.33
N LEU A 521 9.07 16.65 25.82
CA LEU A 521 8.28 15.76 26.67
C LEU A 521 9.26 14.78 27.33
N ARG A 522 9.54 14.99 28.62
CA ARG A 522 10.17 13.95 29.45
C ARG A 522 9.18 12.78 29.57
N SER A 523 9.66 11.58 29.27
CA SER A 523 8.94 10.31 29.47
C SER A 523 8.92 9.94 30.95
#